data_AF-A0A6V7JZQ0-F1
#
_entry.id   AF-A0A6V7JZQ0-F1
#
_cell.length_a   1.000
_cell.length_b   1.000
_cell.length_c   1.000
_cell.angle_alpha   90.00
_cell.angle_beta   90.00
_cell.angle_gamma   90.00
#
_symmetry.space_group_name_H-M   'P 1'
#
loop_
_entity.id
_entity.type
_entity.pdbx_description
1 polymer ?
#
loop_
_entity_poly.entity_id
_entity_poly.type
_entity_poly.pdbx_seq_one_letter_code
_entity_poly.pdbx_strand_id
1 'polypeptide(L)' 'PISEWTSLNVVEWMSALNLYRYADVFKSKDIKGADLLHLDREKLM' A
#
# COMPACT_ATOMS: atom_id res chain seq x y z
N PRO A 1 0.36 5.88 13.59
CA PRO A 1 1.67 5.47 13.02
C PRO A 1 1.52 4.71 11.70
N ILE A 2 2.59 4.55 10.88
CA ILE A 2 2.47 3.79 9.61
C ILE A 2 1.95 2.37 9.88
N SER A 3 2.35 1.72 10.98
CA SER A 3 1.86 0.40 11.38
C SER A 3 0.34 0.30 11.59
N GLU A 4 -0.36 1.42 11.78
CA GLU A 4 -1.81 1.50 12.00
C GLU A 4 -2.57 1.91 10.74
N TRP A 5 -1.86 2.20 9.64
CA TRP A 5 -2.50 2.64 8.41
C TRP A 5 -3.34 1.52 7.81
N THR A 6 -4.58 1.88 7.48
CA THR A 6 -5.48 1.02 6.71
C THR A 6 -5.05 0.98 5.24
N SER A 7 -5.58 0.03 4.48
CA SER A 7 -5.35 -0.04 3.04
C SER A 7 -5.83 1.22 2.31
N LEU A 8 -6.86 1.91 2.82
CA LEU A 8 -7.27 3.21 2.29
C LEU A 8 -6.18 4.28 2.48
N ASN A 9 -5.58 4.36 3.66
CA ASN A 9 -4.50 5.32 3.92
C ASN A 9 -3.29 5.06 3.02
N VAL A 10 -2.96 3.79 2.75
CA VAL A 10 -1.90 3.41 1.82
C VAL A 10 -2.22 3.89 0.39
N VAL A 11 -3.46 3.69 -0.08
CA VAL A 11 -3.91 4.13 -1.41
C VAL A 11 -3.90 5.66 -1.55
N GLU A 12 -4.36 6.38 -0.53
CA GLU A 12 -4.32 7.86 -0.49
C GLU A 12 -2.88 8.37 -0.53
N TRP A 13 -1.98 7.77 0.26
CA TRP A 13 -0.56 8.08 0.25
C TRP A 13 0.08 7.83 -1.12
N MET A 14 -0.21 6.69 -1.76
CA MET A 14 0.27 6.38 -3.11
C MET A 14 -0.25 7.41 -4.12
N SER A 15 -1.51 7.81 -4.00
CA SER A 15 -2.12 8.82 -4.89
C SER A 15 -1.44 10.18 -4.74
N ALA A 16 -1.17 10.62 -3.50
CA ALA A 16 -0.45 11.85 -3.21
C ALA A 16 0.98 11.88 -3.77
N LEU A 17 1.61 10.71 -3.93
CA LEU A 17 2.94 10.54 -4.53
C LEU A 17 2.92 10.25 -6.03
N ASN A 18 1.78 10.41 -6.70
CA ASN A 18 1.61 10.12 -8.12
C ASN A 18 1.84 8.63 -8.50
N LEU A 19 1.70 7.72 -7.52
CA LEU A 19 1.78 6.26 -7.66
C LEU A 19 0.40 5.61 -7.85
N TYR A 20 -0.64 6.39 -8.13
CA TYR A 20 -2.04 5.93 -8.25
C TYR A 20 -2.21 4.76 -9.23
N ARG A 21 -1.37 4.65 -10.27
CA ARG A 21 -1.39 3.51 -11.22
C ARG A 21 -1.06 2.16 -10.56
N TYR A 22 -0.34 2.17 -9.45
CA TYR A 22 0.01 0.97 -8.69
C TYR A 22 -0.91 0.75 -7.48
N ALA A 23 -1.69 1.78 -7.10
CA ALA A 23 -2.52 1.74 -5.90
C ALA A 23 -3.61 0.67 -5.98
N ASP A 24 -4.10 0.32 -7.18
CA ASP A 24 -5.08 -0.75 -7.37
C ASP A 24 -4.55 -2.12 -6.95
N VAL A 25 -3.26 -2.41 -7.21
CA VAL A 25 -2.63 -3.66 -6.77
C VAL A 25 -2.60 -3.72 -5.24
N PHE A 26 -2.20 -2.63 -4.59
CA PHE A 26 -2.12 -2.54 -3.13
C PHE A 26 -3.51 -2.63 -2.48
N LYS A 27 -4.50 -1.99 -3.10
CA LYS A 27 -5.91 -2.07 -2.66
C LYS A 27 -6.46 -3.50 -2.79
N SER A 28 -6.22 -4.16 -3.93
CA SER A 28 -6.72 -5.52 -4.18
C SER A 28 -6.16 -6.57 -3.22
N LYS A 29 -4.91 -6.37 -2.77
CA LYS A 29 -4.21 -7.24 -1.82
C LYS A 29 -4.41 -6.82 -0.36
N ASP A 30 -5.24 -5.81 -0.08
CA ASP A 30 -5.47 -5.21 1.24
C ASP A 30 -4.18 -4.85 1.99
N ILE A 31 -3.19 -4.29 1.27
CA ILE A 31 -1.89 -3.92 1.84
C ILE A 31 -2.09 -2.77 2.83
N LYS A 32 -1.76 -3.01 4.10
CA LYS A 32 -1.80 -2.04 5.20
C LYS A 32 -0.42 -1.52 5.51
N GLY A 33 -0.32 -0.49 6.34
CA GLY A 33 0.98 0.10 6.63
C GLY A 33 1.92 -0.81 7.44
N ALA A 34 1.40 -1.80 8.18
CA ALA A 34 2.24 -2.85 8.77
C ALA A 34 2.94 -3.74 7.71
N ASP A 35 2.29 -3.92 6.55
CA ASP A 35 2.82 -4.72 5.43
C ASP A 35 3.87 -3.93 4.62
N LEU A 36 3.75 -2.59 4.57
CA LEU A 36 4.72 -1.71 3.89
C LEU A 36 6.16 -1.90 4.40
N LEU A 37 6.34 -2.21 5.68
CA LEU A 37 7.66 -2.43 6.26
C LEU A 37 8.31 -3.74 5.83
N HIS A 38 7.51 -4.70 5.38
CA HIS A 38 7.93 -6.06 5.00
C HIS A 38 7.60 -6.36 3.54
N LEU A 39 7.50 -5.32 2.72
CA LEU A 39 7.06 -5.43 1.34
C LEU A 39 8.21 -5.90 0.46
N ASP A 40 8.01 -7.03 -0.21
CA ASP A 40 8.97 -7.64 -1.11
C ASP A 40 8.34 -7.89 -2.49
N ARG A 41 9.15 -8.31 -3.46
CA ARG A 41 8.66 -8.60 -4.81
C ARG A 41 7.66 -9.75 -4.83
N GLU A 42 7.81 -10.77 -3.99
CA GLU A 42 6.94 -11.95 -4.00
C GLU A 42 5.53 -11.62 -3.52
N LYS A 43 5.40 -10.73 -2.53
CA LYS A 43 4.09 -10.22 -2.06
C LYS A 43 3.39 -9.35 -3.09
N LEU A 44 4.15 -8.67 -3.94
CA LEU A 44 3.64 -7.82 -5.02
C LEU A 44 3.30 -8.59 -6.30
N MET A 45 3.93 -9.75 -6.53
CA MET A 45 3.63 -10.64 -7.67
C MET A 45 2.26 -11.32 -7.56
#